data_AF-A0A353TC21-F1
#
_entry.id   AF-A0A353TC21-F1
#
_cell.length_a   1.000
_cell.length_b   1.000
_cell.length_c   1.000
_cell.angle_alpha   90.00
_cell.angle_beta   90.00
_cell.angle_gamma   90.00
#
_symmetry.space_group_name_H-M   'P 1'
#
loop_
_entity.id
_entity.type
_entity.pdbx_description
1 polymer ?
#
loop_
_entity_poly.entity_id
_entity_poly.type
_entity_poly.pdbx_seq_one_letter_code
_entity_poly.pdbx_strand_id
1 'polypeptide(L)'
;IVSRVSFDREGSDNLVFSSAKGTGVYDLKTRQVILSVDFPENSANQELSPDNVYLAYTKENNLYITDGTGKETAITSEENKGIVCGQAVHRDEFGIKGGIFWSPGGNKLAFYRMDETMVASYPVVDISARTATEKSIRYPMAGESSHEVAIGVYNVKTGQTVYLKTGEPRDKYLTNVVWSPDEKFIYVAELNREQNHLKMNRYDAGSGDFDKTLFEETHPKYVEPENPVLFVRNNPAQFVWQSERDGFNHLYLYDTSGRLLKQLTRGDWEVTDVIGFDGKGQHLFFVSTQPSPLERHAYSVNLKSGSIHRLTNVPGMHTIAVSNSGRYLVSRYSASDNPGKVDIIDLKNAKTVTLTSALNPFAGISMPRVELGSLKAADGKTDLFYRMVKPANFDAAKKYPVAIYVYGGPHSQLVQNRWRYGSGGWETYMAQKGYLVFVLDNRGTSFRGRAFEDVTHRRLGVEEAKDQMCGVEFLKSLPYVDAGRLGVHGWSYGGFMTINMLLRYPEVFKVGVAGGPVI
;
A
#
# COMPACT_ATOMS: atom_id res chain seq x y z
N ILE A 1 -26.09 0.21 -7.49
CA ILE A 1 -25.12 1.30 -7.21
C ILE A 1 -23.79 0.85 -7.80
N VAL A 2 -23.19 1.67 -8.67
CA VAL A 2 -21.84 1.43 -9.19
C VAL A 2 -20.85 1.77 -8.08
N SER A 3 -19.99 0.82 -7.73
CA SER A 3 -18.99 0.95 -6.66
C SER A 3 -17.61 1.34 -7.18
N ARG A 4 -17.29 1.00 -8.44
CA ARG A 4 -16.00 1.29 -9.08
C ARG A 4 -16.20 1.60 -10.56
N VAL A 5 -15.38 2.52 -11.08
CA VAL A 5 -15.27 2.82 -12.51
C VAL A 5 -13.80 2.98 -12.87
N SER A 6 -13.38 2.38 -13.98
CA SER A 6 -12.07 2.55 -14.60
C SER A 6 -12.22 2.52 -16.12
N PHE A 7 -11.20 2.94 -16.87
CA PHE A 7 -11.15 2.60 -18.30
C PHE A 7 -10.73 1.14 -18.45
N ASP A 8 -11.26 0.43 -19.45
CA ASP A 8 -10.92 -0.99 -19.69
C ASP A 8 -9.45 -1.15 -20.09
N ARG A 9 -8.97 -0.22 -20.92
CA ARG A 9 -7.58 -0.11 -21.32
C ARG A 9 -7.24 1.33 -21.65
N GLU A 10 -5.95 1.54 -21.75
CA GLU A 10 -5.39 2.84 -22.02
C GLU A 10 -5.82 3.39 -23.39
N GLY A 11 -6.36 4.62 -23.42
CA GLY A 11 -6.82 5.28 -24.65
C GLY A 11 -8.19 4.82 -25.15
N SER A 12 -8.87 3.97 -24.40
CA SER A 12 -10.21 3.50 -24.71
C SER A 12 -11.27 4.55 -24.38
N ASP A 13 -12.36 4.53 -25.14
CA ASP A 13 -13.61 5.25 -24.81
C ASP A 13 -14.53 4.38 -23.94
N ASN A 14 -14.10 3.19 -23.56
CA ASN A 14 -14.87 2.27 -22.75
C ASN A 14 -14.52 2.41 -21.27
N LEU A 15 -15.56 2.48 -20.43
CA LEU A 15 -15.48 2.44 -18.99
C LEU A 15 -15.90 1.06 -18.48
N VAL A 16 -15.02 0.38 -17.75
CA VAL A 16 -15.42 -0.74 -16.91
C VAL A 16 -16.07 -0.18 -15.66
N PHE A 17 -17.27 -0.64 -15.35
CA PHE A 17 -17.94 -0.33 -14.10
C PHE A 17 -18.23 -1.61 -13.34
N SER A 18 -18.08 -1.58 -12.02
CA SER A 18 -18.39 -2.70 -11.14
C SER A 18 -19.47 -2.31 -10.15
N SER A 19 -20.28 -3.29 -9.75
CA SER A 19 -21.31 -3.17 -8.74
C SER A 19 -21.24 -4.38 -7.80
N ALA A 20 -22.06 -4.39 -6.77
CA ALA A 20 -22.17 -5.55 -5.88
C ALA A 20 -22.65 -6.84 -6.56
N LYS A 21 -23.25 -6.75 -7.77
CA LYS A 21 -23.87 -7.88 -8.47
C LYS A 21 -23.14 -8.30 -9.75
N GLY A 22 -22.19 -7.51 -10.23
CA GLY A 22 -21.63 -7.72 -11.55
C GLY A 22 -20.75 -6.58 -12.02
N THR A 23 -20.16 -6.76 -13.19
CA THR A 23 -19.32 -5.79 -13.88
C THR A 23 -19.79 -5.62 -15.32
N GLY A 24 -19.51 -4.46 -15.91
CA GLY A 24 -19.87 -4.20 -17.29
C GLY A 24 -18.97 -3.16 -17.94
N VAL A 25 -19.16 -2.98 -19.24
CA VAL A 25 -18.41 -2.04 -20.06
C VAL A 25 -19.38 -1.04 -20.68
N TYR A 26 -19.14 0.24 -20.46
CA TYR A 26 -19.91 1.36 -20.99
C TYR A 26 -19.08 2.11 -22.02
N ASP A 27 -19.55 2.16 -23.26
CA ASP A 27 -18.91 2.91 -24.33
C ASP A 27 -19.38 4.39 -24.26
N LEU A 28 -18.43 5.30 -24.05
CA LEU A 28 -18.71 6.74 -23.93
C LEU A 28 -19.14 7.41 -25.25
N LYS A 29 -18.74 6.86 -26.40
CA LYS A 29 -19.10 7.39 -27.73
C LYS A 29 -20.54 7.04 -28.07
N THR A 30 -20.89 5.75 -27.96
CA THR A 30 -22.24 5.28 -28.25
C THR A 30 -23.21 5.54 -27.10
N ARG A 31 -22.68 5.78 -25.90
CA ARG A 31 -23.42 5.98 -24.64
C ARG A 31 -24.22 4.75 -24.23
N GLN A 32 -23.73 3.55 -24.56
CA GLN A 32 -24.39 2.28 -24.30
C GLN A 32 -23.54 1.37 -23.43
N VAL A 33 -24.20 0.52 -22.66
CA VAL A 33 -23.55 -0.64 -22.03
C VAL A 33 -23.37 -1.69 -23.13
N ILE A 34 -22.11 -1.96 -23.49
CA ILE A 34 -21.75 -2.91 -24.55
C ILE A 34 -21.43 -4.31 -23.99
N LEU A 35 -21.20 -4.42 -22.68
CA LEU A 35 -21.05 -5.68 -21.97
C LEU A 35 -21.64 -5.54 -20.57
N SER A 36 -22.36 -6.56 -20.11
CA SER A 36 -22.77 -6.70 -18.71
C SER A 36 -22.67 -8.16 -18.33
N VAL A 37 -21.90 -8.45 -17.28
CA VAL A 37 -21.69 -9.79 -16.74
C VAL A 37 -22.05 -9.76 -15.27
N ASP A 38 -23.05 -10.55 -14.91
CA ASP A 38 -23.39 -10.77 -13.51
C ASP A 38 -22.34 -11.66 -12.86
N PHE A 39 -22.00 -11.36 -11.62
CA PHE A 39 -21.09 -12.21 -10.86
C PHE A 39 -21.79 -13.53 -10.56
N PRO A 40 -21.17 -14.68 -10.89
CA PRO A 40 -21.74 -15.97 -10.59
C PRO A 40 -22.06 -16.12 -9.10
N GLU A 41 -23.12 -16.85 -8.77
CA GLU A 41 -23.49 -17.08 -7.36
C GLU A 41 -22.32 -17.73 -6.59
N ASN A 42 -22.15 -17.31 -5.33
CA ASN A 42 -21.09 -17.77 -4.43
C ASN A 42 -19.66 -17.61 -4.99
N SER A 43 -19.45 -16.65 -5.89
CA SER A 43 -18.11 -16.31 -6.39
C SER A 43 -17.41 -15.23 -5.57
N ALA A 44 -16.08 -15.24 -5.60
CA ALA A 44 -15.19 -14.22 -5.06
C ALA A 44 -14.02 -13.94 -6.01
N ASN A 45 -13.18 -12.95 -5.69
CA ASN A 45 -11.96 -12.63 -6.45
C ASN A 45 -12.21 -12.44 -7.95
N GLN A 46 -13.26 -11.70 -8.32
CA GLN A 46 -13.64 -11.51 -9.72
C GLN A 46 -12.70 -10.57 -10.46
N GLU A 47 -12.15 -11.02 -11.58
CA GLU A 47 -11.21 -10.27 -12.43
C GLU A 47 -11.62 -10.39 -13.91
N LEU A 48 -12.01 -9.26 -14.52
CA LEU A 48 -12.36 -9.20 -15.94
C LEU A 48 -11.08 -9.21 -16.78
N SER A 49 -11.04 -9.98 -17.87
CA SER A 49 -9.91 -10.01 -18.78
C SER A 49 -9.72 -8.65 -19.48
N PRO A 50 -8.48 -8.27 -19.86
CA PRO A 50 -8.22 -6.95 -20.48
C PRO A 50 -8.94 -6.70 -21.81
N ASP A 51 -9.34 -7.76 -22.51
CA ASP A 51 -10.13 -7.71 -23.74
C ASP A 51 -11.66 -7.72 -23.48
N ASN A 52 -12.07 -7.77 -22.20
CA ASN A 52 -13.44 -7.87 -21.72
C ASN A 52 -14.21 -9.11 -22.21
N VAL A 53 -13.52 -10.20 -22.56
CA VAL A 53 -14.17 -11.42 -23.07
C VAL A 53 -14.51 -12.41 -21.96
N TYR A 54 -13.63 -12.55 -20.97
CA TYR A 54 -13.74 -13.53 -19.90
C TYR A 54 -13.78 -12.86 -18.53
N LEU A 55 -14.59 -13.41 -17.62
CA LEU A 55 -14.53 -13.09 -16.20
C LEU A 55 -13.92 -14.29 -15.48
N ALA A 56 -12.75 -14.09 -14.86
CA ALA A 56 -12.17 -15.05 -13.92
C ALA A 56 -12.72 -14.82 -12.51
N TYR A 57 -12.90 -15.88 -11.74
CA TYR A 57 -13.39 -15.81 -10.36
C TYR A 57 -13.13 -17.13 -9.63
N THR A 58 -13.17 -17.08 -8.31
CA THR A 58 -13.06 -18.27 -7.46
C THR A 58 -14.40 -18.68 -6.91
N LYS A 59 -14.67 -19.98 -6.83
CA LYS A 59 -15.72 -20.58 -6.01
C LYS A 59 -15.05 -21.53 -5.02
N GLU A 60 -15.30 -21.31 -3.73
CA GLU A 60 -14.60 -22.00 -2.65
C GLU A 60 -13.07 -21.92 -2.83
N ASN A 61 -12.39 -23.05 -3.06
CA ASN A 61 -10.95 -23.15 -3.22
C ASN A 61 -10.49 -23.24 -4.69
N ASN A 62 -11.40 -23.15 -5.66
CA ASN A 62 -11.13 -23.37 -7.08
C ASN A 62 -11.34 -22.14 -7.96
N LEU A 63 -10.60 -22.08 -9.06
CA LEU A 63 -10.62 -21.00 -10.05
C LEU A 63 -11.44 -21.41 -11.29
N TYR A 64 -12.22 -20.47 -11.79
CA TYR A 64 -13.11 -20.62 -12.94
C TYR A 64 -12.99 -19.41 -13.87
N ILE A 65 -13.38 -19.59 -15.12
CA ILE A 65 -13.67 -18.50 -16.06
C ILE A 65 -15.06 -18.68 -16.64
N THR A 66 -15.75 -17.58 -16.93
CA THR A 66 -16.96 -17.57 -17.76
C THR A 66 -16.80 -16.62 -18.93
N ASP A 67 -17.41 -16.96 -20.06
CA ASP A 67 -17.52 -16.06 -21.22
C ASP A 67 -18.87 -15.30 -21.22
N GLY A 68 -19.06 -14.43 -22.21
CA GLY A 68 -20.29 -13.65 -22.39
C GLY A 68 -21.55 -14.48 -22.73
N THR A 69 -21.42 -15.79 -22.98
CA THR A 69 -22.58 -16.70 -23.15
C THR A 69 -23.05 -17.29 -21.82
N GLY A 70 -22.30 -17.07 -20.74
CA GLY A 70 -22.53 -17.69 -19.43
C GLY A 70 -21.94 -19.11 -19.31
N LYS A 71 -21.10 -19.53 -20.28
CA LYS A 71 -20.43 -20.83 -20.20
C LYS A 71 -19.30 -20.77 -19.18
N GLU A 72 -19.51 -21.43 -18.05
CA GLU A 72 -18.48 -21.63 -17.03
C GLU A 72 -17.48 -22.73 -17.43
N THR A 73 -16.20 -22.47 -17.21
CA THR A 73 -15.09 -23.42 -17.41
C THR A 73 -14.24 -23.45 -16.15
N ALA A 74 -14.08 -24.63 -15.56
CA ALA A 74 -13.17 -24.84 -14.42
C ALA A 74 -11.71 -24.78 -14.88
N ILE A 75 -10.89 -23.97 -14.20
CA ILE A 75 -9.44 -23.89 -14.41
C ILE A 75 -8.72 -24.85 -13.47
N THR A 76 -9.24 -25.00 -12.27
CA THR A 76 -8.75 -25.94 -11.25
C THR A 76 -9.88 -26.81 -10.72
N SER A 77 -9.51 -27.98 -10.18
CA SER A 77 -10.43 -28.96 -9.60
C SER A 77 -9.82 -29.61 -8.34
N GLU A 78 -9.35 -28.78 -7.42
CA GLU A 78 -8.77 -29.19 -6.14
C GLU A 78 -9.86 -29.71 -5.20
N GLU A 79 -9.79 -30.99 -4.84
CA GLU A 79 -10.72 -31.63 -3.89
C GLU A 79 -10.33 -31.35 -2.43
N ASN A 80 -9.05 -31.11 -2.18
CA ASN A 80 -8.55 -30.81 -0.84
C ASN A 80 -8.76 -29.32 -0.52
N LYS A 81 -9.59 -29.04 0.48
CA LYS A 81 -9.91 -27.67 0.92
C LYS A 81 -8.70 -26.89 1.46
N GLY A 82 -7.62 -27.57 1.82
CA GLY A 82 -6.35 -26.94 2.18
C GLY A 82 -5.49 -26.55 0.98
N ILE A 83 -6.00 -26.68 -0.24
CA ILE A 83 -5.34 -26.22 -1.47
C ILE A 83 -6.24 -25.20 -2.13
N VAL A 84 -5.76 -23.97 -2.21
CA VAL A 84 -6.53 -22.78 -2.60
C VAL A 84 -5.94 -22.17 -3.87
N CYS A 85 -6.78 -21.93 -4.87
CA CYS A 85 -6.38 -21.40 -6.18
C CYS A 85 -7.03 -20.06 -6.49
N GLY A 86 -6.29 -19.16 -7.15
CA GLY A 86 -6.82 -17.87 -7.63
C GLY A 86 -7.09 -16.85 -6.52
N GLN A 87 -6.48 -17.01 -5.35
CA GLN A 87 -6.66 -16.12 -4.19
C GLN A 87 -5.31 -15.54 -3.77
N ALA A 88 -5.37 -14.45 -3.01
CA ALA A 88 -4.17 -13.92 -2.38
C ALA A 88 -3.51 -14.96 -1.47
N VAL A 89 -2.20 -14.98 -1.49
CA VAL A 89 -1.35 -15.84 -0.67
C VAL A 89 -0.54 -14.98 0.30
N HIS A 90 0.10 -15.60 1.29
CA HIS A 90 0.93 -14.89 2.27
C HIS A 90 0.21 -13.69 2.94
N ARG A 91 -1.12 -13.74 3.08
CA ARG A 91 -1.95 -12.71 3.74
C ARG A 91 -1.77 -11.28 3.18
N ASP A 92 -1.60 -11.15 1.86
CA ASP A 92 -1.42 -9.86 1.15
C ASP A 92 -0.12 -9.10 1.52
N GLU A 93 0.92 -9.81 1.97
CA GLU A 93 2.23 -9.24 2.29
C GLU A 93 3.13 -9.11 1.03
N PHE A 94 4.20 -8.31 1.11
CA PHE A 94 5.22 -8.15 0.06
C PHE A 94 4.65 -7.71 -1.30
N GLY A 95 3.64 -6.84 -1.33
CA GLY A 95 3.03 -6.40 -2.60
C GLY A 95 2.09 -7.42 -3.25
N ILE A 96 1.82 -8.56 -2.61
CA ILE A 96 0.84 -9.53 -3.07
C ILE A 96 -0.55 -8.92 -2.91
N LYS A 97 -1.27 -8.81 -4.02
CA LYS A 97 -2.66 -8.35 -4.06
C LYS A 97 -3.45 -9.29 -4.95
N GLY A 98 -4.38 -10.03 -4.36
CA GLY A 98 -5.16 -11.05 -5.08
C GLY A 98 -4.29 -12.21 -5.58
N GLY A 99 -4.83 -13.02 -6.49
CA GLY A 99 -4.13 -14.21 -7.00
C GLY A 99 -4.47 -14.62 -8.42
N ILE A 100 -4.99 -13.68 -9.23
CA ILE A 100 -5.39 -13.89 -10.62
C ILE A 100 -4.72 -12.79 -11.45
N PHE A 101 -4.00 -13.18 -12.51
CA PHE A 101 -3.18 -12.29 -13.33
C PHE A 101 -3.42 -12.59 -14.81
N TRP A 102 -4.32 -11.85 -15.44
CA TRP A 102 -4.55 -11.97 -16.89
C TRP A 102 -3.33 -11.54 -17.70
N SER A 103 -3.05 -12.26 -18.79
CA SER A 103 -2.07 -11.80 -19.78
C SER A 103 -2.60 -10.55 -20.51
N PRO A 104 -1.72 -9.65 -21.00
CA PRO A 104 -2.09 -8.39 -21.63
C PRO A 104 -3.20 -8.47 -22.70
N GLY A 105 -3.24 -9.55 -23.47
CA GLY A 105 -4.25 -9.80 -24.50
C GLY A 105 -5.35 -10.78 -24.10
N GLY A 106 -5.44 -11.21 -22.84
CA GLY A 106 -6.49 -12.12 -22.35
C GLY A 106 -6.33 -13.58 -22.77
N ASN A 107 -5.26 -13.96 -23.46
CA ASN A 107 -5.07 -15.31 -23.99
C ASN A 107 -4.67 -16.35 -22.93
N LYS A 108 -4.08 -15.90 -21.83
CA LYS A 108 -3.61 -16.75 -20.74
C LYS A 108 -3.95 -16.13 -19.39
N LEU A 109 -4.05 -16.97 -18.37
CA LEU A 109 -4.34 -16.58 -17.00
C LEU A 109 -3.32 -17.19 -16.06
N ALA A 110 -2.48 -16.36 -15.44
CA ALA A 110 -1.61 -16.81 -14.36
C ALA A 110 -2.36 -16.71 -13.03
N PHE A 111 -2.11 -17.62 -12.12
CA PHE A 111 -2.79 -17.65 -10.83
C PHE A 111 -1.94 -18.31 -9.75
N TYR A 112 -2.16 -17.93 -8.49
CA TYR A 112 -1.56 -18.64 -7.36
C TYR A 112 -2.31 -19.94 -7.09
N ARG A 113 -1.54 -21.00 -6.81
CA ARG A 113 -1.98 -22.22 -6.14
C ARG A 113 -1.23 -22.33 -4.82
N MET A 114 -1.94 -22.27 -3.72
CA MET A 114 -1.40 -22.33 -2.37
C MET A 114 -1.78 -23.65 -1.71
N ASP A 115 -0.80 -24.44 -1.31
CA ASP A 115 -0.98 -25.61 -0.45
C ASP A 115 -0.70 -25.19 0.99
N GLU A 116 -1.75 -25.17 1.81
CA GLU A 116 -1.71 -24.82 3.23
C GLU A 116 -2.06 -26.03 4.12
N THR A 117 -1.99 -27.25 3.59
CA THR A 117 -2.33 -28.48 4.31
C THR A 117 -1.41 -28.75 5.50
N MET A 118 -0.17 -28.28 5.43
CA MET A 118 0.84 -28.34 6.49
C MET A 118 0.71 -27.21 7.51
N VAL A 119 -0.10 -26.18 7.25
CA VAL A 119 -0.27 -25.03 8.15
C VAL A 119 -1.25 -25.38 9.26
N ALA A 120 -0.90 -25.01 10.50
CA ALA A 120 -1.76 -25.24 11.65
C ALA A 120 -3.14 -24.60 11.49
N SER A 121 -4.17 -25.33 11.93
CA SER A 121 -5.52 -24.78 12.04
C SER A 121 -5.60 -23.89 13.28
N TYR A 122 -6.15 -22.69 13.11
CA TYR A 122 -6.32 -21.71 14.16
C TYR A 122 -7.80 -21.34 14.31
N PRO A 123 -8.41 -21.53 15.49
CA PRO A 123 -9.82 -21.25 15.68
C PRO A 123 -10.05 -19.74 15.82
N VAL A 124 -10.98 -19.19 15.03
CA VAL A 124 -11.50 -17.84 15.24
C VAL A 124 -12.99 -17.88 15.56
N VAL A 125 -13.49 -16.86 16.25
CA VAL A 125 -14.91 -16.74 16.58
C VAL A 125 -15.60 -15.94 15.47
N ASP A 126 -16.56 -16.56 14.79
CA ASP A 126 -17.47 -15.89 13.87
C ASP A 126 -18.65 -15.30 14.67
N ILE A 127 -18.71 -13.96 14.68
CA ILE A 127 -19.74 -13.18 15.38
C ILE A 127 -20.77 -12.56 14.42
N SER A 128 -20.79 -12.98 13.15
CA SER A 128 -21.74 -12.47 12.15
C SER A 128 -23.16 -13.00 12.35
N ALA A 129 -23.31 -14.18 12.96
CA ALA A 129 -24.58 -14.76 13.34
C ALA A 129 -25.01 -14.33 14.76
N ARG A 130 -26.31 -14.44 15.05
CA ARG A 130 -26.88 -14.09 16.38
C ARG A 130 -26.20 -14.86 17.53
N THR A 131 -25.90 -16.13 17.29
CA THR A 131 -25.11 -16.96 18.19
C THR A 131 -23.75 -17.14 17.54
N ALA A 132 -22.69 -16.76 18.26
CA ALA A 132 -21.33 -16.89 17.75
C ALA A 132 -20.95 -18.37 17.55
N THR A 133 -20.18 -18.64 16.50
CA THR A 133 -19.72 -19.98 16.14
C THR A 133 -18.20 -20.00 15.99
N GLU A 134 -17.59 -21.18 16.08
CA GLU A 134 -16.19 -21.35 15.72
C GLU A 134 -16.05 -21.42 14.19
N LYS A 135 -14.97 -20.80 13.68
CA LYS A 135 -14.54 -20.89 12.29
C LYS A 135 -13.03 -21.06 12.28
N SER A 136 -12.55 -22.21 11.84
CA SER A 136 -11.12 -22.46 11.72
C SER A 136 -10.54 -21.79 10.46
N ILE A 137 -9.33 -21.24 10.59
CA ILE A 137 -8.52 -20.72 9.49
C ILE A 137 -7.13 -21.36 9.51
N ARG A 138 -6.41 -21.35 8.39
CA ARG A 138 -4.98 -21.69 8.38
C ARG A 138 -4.18 -20.45 8.73
N TYR A 139 -3.34 -20.54 9.77
CA TYR A 139 -2.56 -19.40 10.26
C TYR A 139 -1.08 -19.77 10.41
N PRO A 140 -0.20 -19.32 9.50
CA PRO A 140 1.23 -19.62 9.57
C PRO A 140 1.89 -18.76 10.66
N MET A 141 1.92 -19.27 11.89
CA MET A 141 2.56 -18.56 13.01
C MET A 141 4.06 -18.39 12.78
N ALA A 142 4.62 -17.26 13.22
CA ALA A 142 6.04 -16.97 13.08
C ALA A 142 6.88 -18.07 13.74
N GLY A 143 7.81 -18.65 12.98
CA GLY A 143 8.67 -19.76 13.42
C GLY A 143 8.14 -21.16 13.06
N GLU A 144 6.89 -21.28 12.63
CA GLU A 144 6.32 -22.54 12.11
C GLU A 144 6.40 -22.60 10.57
N SER A 145 5.95 -23.73 10.01
CA SER A 145 5.86 -23.95 8.56
C SER A 145 4.91 -22.94 7.90
N SER A 146 5.33 -22.40 6.76
CA SER A 146 4.47 -21.65 5.85
C SER A 146 3.74 -22.58 4.88
N HIS A 147 2.69 -22.06 4.24
CA HIS A 147 2.12 -22.65 3.04
C HIS A 147 3.11 -22.63 1.87
N GLU A 148 3.01 -23.62 0.99
CA GLU A 148 3.78 -23.71 -0.25
C GLU A 148 3.00 -23.06 -1.40
N VAL A 149 3.63 -22.15 -2.15
CA VAL A 149 2.98 -21.44 -3.27
C VAL A 149 3.60 -21.84 -4.60
N ALA A 150 2.74 -22.12 -5.57
CA ALA A 150 3.08 -22.26 -6.97
C ALA A 150 2.30 -21.24 -7.82
N ILE A 151 2.82 -20.93 -9.01
CA ILE A 151 2.12 -20.12 -10.00
C ILE A 151 1.75 -21.02 -11.18
N GLY A 152 0.45 -21.18 -11.41
CA GLY A 152 -0.09 -21.84 -12.60
C GLY A 152 -0.30 -20.83 -13.72
N VAL A 153 -0.18 -21.28 -14.97
CA VAL A 153 -0.49 -20.53 -16.18
C VAL A 153 -1.44 -21.35 -17.03
N TYR A 154 -2.70 -20.92 -17.09
CA TYR A 154 -3.73 -21.52 -17.91
C TYR A 154 -3.78 -20.87 -19.29
N ASN A 155 -3.82 -21.69 -20.34
CA ASN A 155 -4.01 -21.25 -21.71
C ASN A 155 -5.48 -21.41 -22.12
N VAL A 156 -6.15 -20.30 -22.39
CA VAL A 156 -7.59 -20.27 -22.67
C VAL A 156 -7.97 -21.07 -23.92
N LYS A 157 -7.10 -21.08 -24.93
CA LYS A 157 -7.37 -21.76 -26.20
C LYS A 157 -7.21 -23.27 -26.10
N THR A 158 -6.18 -23.74 -25.39
CA THR A 158 -5.88 -25.18 -25.30
C THR A 158 -6.54 -25.86 -24.11
N GLY A 159 -6.97 -25.10 -23.11
CA GLY A 159 -7.52 -25.64 -21.86
C GLY A 159 -6.46 -26.28 -20.97
N GLN A 160 -5.17 -26.00 -21.20
CA GLN A 160 -4.07 -26.61 -20.46
C GLN A 160 -3.47 -25.63 -19.45
N THR A 161 -3.10 -26.16 -18.28
CA THR A 161 -2.35 -25.45 -17.23
C THR A 161 -0.93 -25.98 -17.15
N VAL A 162 0.05 -25.08 -17.13
CA VAL A 162 1.45 -25.38 -16.77
C VAL A 162 1.81 -24.65 -15.49
N TYR A 163 2.75 -25.17 -14.70
CA TYR A 163 3.21 -24.53 -13.47
C TYR A 163 4.65 -24.05 -13.63
N LEU A 164 4.94 -22.87 -13.08
CA LEU A 164 6.31 -22.33 -13.07
C LEU A 164 7.22 -23.23 -12.22
N LYS A 165 8.36 -23.64 -12.78
CA LYS A 165 9.34 -24.52 -12.14
C LYS A 165 10.29 -23.69 -11.27
N THR A 166 9.77 -23.17 -10.15
CA THR A 166 10.51 -22.25 -9.27
C THR A 166 11.61 -22.94 -8.45
N GLY A 167 11.59 -24.27 -8.34
CA GLY A 167 12.64 -25.04 -7.65
C GLY A 167 12.62 -24.88 -6.12
N GLU A 168 13.61 -25.51 -5.47
CA GLU A 168 13.78 -25.52 -4.01
C GLU A 168 14.62 -24.32 -3.51
N PRO A 169 14.47 -23.91 -2.23
CA PRO A 169 13.48 -24.39 -1.27
C PRO A 169 12.07 -23.89 -1.63
N ARG A 170 11.04 -24.68 -1.32
CA ARG A 170 9.63 -24.26 -1.47
C ARG A 170 9.18 -23.19 -0.49
N ASP A 171 9.83 -23.12 0.67
CA ASP A 171 9.57 -22.07 1.67
C ASP A 171 10.18 -20.74 1.23
N LYS A 172 9.42 -20.03 0.41
CA LYS A 172 9.74 -18.72 -0.18
C LYS A 172 8.46 -17.99 -0.56
N TYR A 173 8.60 -16.70 -0.81
CA TYR A 173 7.51 -15.85 -1.25
C TYR A 173 7.65 -15.59 -2.76
N LEU A 174 6.62 -15.99 -3.51
CA LEU A 174 6.47 -15.61 -4.92
C LEU A 174 5.60 -14.37 -4.96
N THR A 175 6.19 -13.21 -5.28
CA THR A 175 5.45 -11.94 -5.29
C THR A 175 5.63 -11.16 -6.59
N ASN A 176 4.81 -10.12 -6.77
CA ASN A 176 4.95 -9.12 -7.82
C ASN A 176 4.94 -9.73 -9.22
N VAL A 177 4.05 -10.71 -9.41
CA VAL A 177 3.88 -11.49 -10.63
C VAL A 177 3.39 -10.58 -11.75
N VAL A 178 4.12 -10.54 -12.86
CA VAL A 178 3.72 -9.73 -14.02
C VAL A 178 4.11 -10.39 -15.34
N TRP A 179 3.24 -10.22 -16.33
CA TRP A 179 3.43 -10.70 -17.68
C TRP A 179 4.39 -9.82 -18.48
N SER A 180 5.20 -10.42 -19.34
CA SER A 180 5.81 -9.66 -20.44
C SER A 180 4.72 -9.13 -21.38
N PRO A 181 4.92 -7.97 -22.03
CA PRO A 181 3.94 -7.40 -22.96
C PRO A 181 3.59 -8.32 -24.15
N ASP A 182 4.48 -9.24 -24.52
CA ASP A 182 4.30 -10.23 -25.59
C ASP A 182 3.73 -11.58 -25.10
N GLU A 183 3.36 -11.67 -23.82
CA GLU A 183 2.77 -12.84 -23.16
C GLU A 183 3.61 -14.13 -23.18
N LYS A 184 4.91 -14.02 -23.47
CA LYS A 184 5.83 -15.17 -23.52
C LYS A 184 6.44 -15.50 -22.17
N PHE A 185 6.58 -14.51 -21.29
CA PHE A 185 7.28 -14.68 -20.02
C PHE A 185 6.47 -14.17 -18.83
N ILE A 186 6.72 -14.77 -17.67
CA ILE A 186 6.28 -14.27 -16.37
C ILE A 186 7.52 -13.81 -15.60
N TYR A 187 7.43 -12.63 -14.99
CA TYR A 187 8.43 -12.06 -14.09
C TYR A 187 7.91 -12.24 -12.66
N VAL A 188 8.77 -12.72 -11.78
CA VAL A 188 8.44 -13.01 -10.38
C VAL A 188 9.56 -12.49 -9.49
N ALA A 189 9.21 -11.72 -8.47
CA ALA A 189 10.09 -11.40 -7.37
C ALA A 189 10.07 -12.57 -6.38
N GLU A 190 11.14 -13.35 -6.32
CA GLU A 190 11.30 -14.45 -5.36
C GLU A 190 12.07 -13.98 -4.14
N LEU A 191 11.42 -13.98 -3.00
CA LEU A 191 11.99 -13.57 -1.72
C LEU A 191 12.16 -14.79 -0.82
N ASN A 192 13.35 -14.96 -0.23
CA ASN A 192 13.62 -16.07 0.68
C ASN A 192 12.84 -15.93 2.01
N ARG A 193 12.76 -17.01 2.80
CA ARG A 193 12.06 -17.04 4.10
C ARG A 193 12.53 -15.96 5.08
N GLU A 194 13.83 -15.65 5.10
CA GLU A 194 14.39 -14.60 5.97
C GLU A 194 14.11 -13.17 5.47
N GLN A 195 13.52 -13.04 4.27
CA GLN A 195 13.17 -11.78 3.63
C GLN A 195 14.36 -10.87 3.40
N ASN A 196 15.57 -11.40 3.22
CA ASN A 196 16.81 -10.62 3.08
C ASN A 196 17.50 -10.80 1.73
N HIS A 197 16.98 -11.68 0.87
CA HIS A 197 17.48 -11.95 -0.46
C HIS A 197 16.33 -12.09 -1.45
N LEU A 198 16.23 -11.11 -2.34
CA LEU A 198 15.30 -11.07 -3.46
C LEU A 198 16.02 -11.45 -4.76
N LYS A 199 15.37 -12.28 -5.58
CA LYS A 199 15.74 -12.54 -6.97
C LYS A 199 14.60 -12.16 -7.90
N MET A 200 14.86 -11.30 -8.88
CA MET A 200 13.90 -11.01 -9.95
C MET A 200 14.09 -12.05 -11.06
N ASN A 201 13.23 -13.06 -11.09
CA ASN A 201 13.33 -14.19 -12.00
C ASN A 201 12.33 -14.08 -13.16
N ARG A 202 12.70 -14.68 -14.29
CA ARG A 202 11.87 -14.78 -15.49
C ARG A 202 11.65 -16.24 -15.85
N TYR A 203 10.41 -16.56 -16.22
CA TYR A 203 9.95 -17.91 -16.58
C TYR A 203 9.24 -17.89 -17.93
N ASP A 204 9.41 -18.94 -18.73
CA ASP A 204 8.62 -19.14 -19.96
C ASP A 204 7.18 -19.51 -19.60
N ALA A 205 6.22 -18.74 -20.11
CA ALA A 205 4.81 -18.88 -19.76
C ALA A 205 4.13 -20.08 -20.45
N GLY A 206 4.74 -20.68 -21.48
CA GLY A 206 4.19 -21.81 -22.21
C GLY A 206 4.58 -23.16 -21.60
N SER A 207 5.80 -23.27 -21.09
CA SER A 207 6.39 -24.49 -20.52
C SER A 207 6.49 -24.47 -19.00
N GLY A 208 6.49 -23.27 -18.40
CA GLY A 208 6.80 -23.06 -16.98
C GLY A 208 8.30 -23.12 -16.67
N ASP A 209 9.18 -23.28 -17.67
CA ASP A 209 10.62 -23.40 -17.45
C ASP A 209 11.22 -22.10 -16.93
N PHE A 210 12.17 -22.23 -16.00
CA PHE A 210 13.02 -21.13 -15.59
C PHE A 210 13.87 -20.68 -16.77
N ASP A 211 13.82 -19.39 -17.10
CA ASP A 211 14.63 -18.81 -18.17
C ASP A 211 15.92 -18.20 -17.59
N LYS A 212 15.81 -17.27 -16.63
CA LYS A 212 16.96 -16.67 -15.94
C LYS A 212 16.58 -15.80 -14.74
N THR A 213 17.58 -15.50 -13.91
CA THR A 213 17.57 -14.39 -12.95
C THR A 213 18.06 -13.11 -13.63
N LEU A 214 17.28 -12.04 -13.54
CA LEU A 214 17.60 -10.74 -14.14
C LEU A 214 18.54 -9.92 -13.25
N PHE A 215 18.25 -9.86 -11.96
CA PHE A 215 19.07 -9.23 -10.94
C PHE A 215 18.67 -9.75 -9.56
N GLU A 216 19.49 -9.44 -8.57
CA GLU A 216 19.27 -9.79 -7.17
C GLU A 216 19.40 -8.55 -6.29
N GLU A 217 18.68 -8.53 -5.17
CA GLU A 217 18.84 -7.54 -4.10
C GLU A 217 19.04 -8.26 -2.77
N THR A 218 19.99 -7.78 -1.99
CA THR A 218 20.25 -8.30 -0.65
C THR A 218 20.35 -7.16 0.34
N HIS A 219 19.97 -7.42 1.58
CA HIS A 219 20.13 -6.46 2.66
C HIS A 219 20.35 -7.20 3.99
N PRO A 220 21.23 -6.71 4.89
CA PRO A 220 21.52 -7.41 6.15
C PRO A 220 20.33 -7.60 7.10
N LYS A 221 19.22 -6.86 6.89
CA LYS A 221 18.00 -6.92 7.69
C LYS A 221 16.86 -7.56 6.92
N TYR A 222 16.28 -6.82 5.98
CA TYR A 222 15.26 -7.30 5.05
C TYR A 222 15.26 -6.51 3.73
N VAL A 223 14.65 -7.10 2.70
CA VAL A 223 14.27 -6.51 1.41
C VAL A 223 12.77 -6.72 1.28
N GLU A 224 12.04 -5.66 0.92
CA GLU A 224 10.59 -5.69 0.85
C GLU A 224 10.12 -5.20 -0.53
N PRO A 225 9.98 -6.12 -1.49
CA PRO A 225 9.48 -5.75 -2.80
C PRO A 225 7.97 -5.54 -2.73
N GLU A 226 7.47 -4.31 -2.90
CA GLU A 226 6.03 -4.01 -2.82
C GLU A 226 5.31 -3.86 -4.17
N ASN A 227 6.08 -3.78 -5.26
CA ASN A 227 5.53 -3.43 -6.58
C ASN A 227 6.11 -4.31 -7.69
N PRO A 228 5.30 -4.72 -8.69
CA PRO A 228 5.79 -5.40 -9.89
C PRO A 228 6.65 -4.51 -10.78
N VAL A 229 7.43 -5.14 -11.67
CA VAL A 229 8.14 -4.40 -12.71
C VAL A 229 7.13 -3.69 -13.60
N LEU A 230 7.40 -2.42 -13.91
CA LEU A 230 6.57 -1.60 -14.78
C LEU A 230 7.22 -1.48 -16.15
N PHE A 231 6.71 -2.23 -17.14
CA PHE A 231 7.23 -2.15 -18.51
C PHE A 231 7.09 -0.75 -19.10
N VAL A 232 8.15 -0.27 -19.75
CA VAL A 232 8.16 1.05 -20.38
C VAL A 232 7.18 1.05 -21.55
N ARG A 233 6.26 1.99 -21.52
CA ARG A 233 5.28 2.16 -22.60
C ARG A 233 5.97 2.38 -23.94
N ASN A 234 5.49 1.69 -24.98
CA ASN A 234 6.05 1.69 -26.33
C ASN A 234 7.52 1.19 -26.43
N ASN A 235 8.09 0.64 -25.35
CA ASN A 235 9.41 0.01 -25.35
C ASN A 235 9.42 -1.22 -24.44
N PRO A 236 8.86 -2.36 -24.89
CA PRO A 236 8.74 -3.57 -24.06
C PRO A 236 10.09 -4.22 -23.72
N ALA A 237 11.20 -3.74 -24.29
CA ALA A 237 12.55 -4.18 -23.96
C ALA A 237 13.10 -3.54 -22.67
N GLN A 238 12.35 -2.63 -22.04
CA GLN A 238 12.74 -1.95 -20.80
C GLN A 238 11.61 -1.98 -19.77
N PHE A 239 11.98 -1.93 -18.49
CA PHE A 239 11.05 -1.79 -17.38
C PHE A 239 11.66 -0.96 -16.25
N VAL A 240 10.80 -0.41 -15.40
CA VAL A 240 11.17 0.29 -14.18
C VAL A 240 10.93 -0.61 -12.97
N TRP A 241 11.90 -0.63 -12.07
CA TRP A 241 11.86 -1.33 -10.79
C TRP A 241 11.96 -0.34 -9.63
N GLN A 242 11.21 -0.59 -8.57
CA GLN A 242 11.23 0.19 -7.32
C GLN A 242 12.11 -0.53 -6.31
N SER A 243 13.07 0.17 -5.71
CA SER A 243 14.01 -0.44 -4.75
C SER A 243 14.50 0.58 -3.74
N GLU A 244 14.70 0.12 -2.51
CA GLU A 244 15.28 0.91 -1.42
C GLU A 244 16.79 0.68 -1.24
N ARG A 245 17.45 0.09 -2.25
CA ARG A 245 18.85 -0.34 -2.16
C ARG A 245 19.86 0.75 -1.80
N ASP A 246 19.53 2.02 -2.04
CA ASP A 246 20.35 3.18 -1.66
C ASP A 246 19.87 3.88 -0.38
N GLY A 247 18.93 3.25 0.35
CA GLY A 247 18.39 3.71 1.61
C GLY A 247 17.02 4.38 1.52
N PHE A 248 16.51 4.63 0.30
CA PHE A 248 15.18 5.21 0.07
C PHE A 248 14.54 4.56 -1.15
N ASN A 249 13.20 4.40 -1.18
CA ASN A 249 12.54 3.85 -2.35
C ASN A 249 12.73 4.76 -3.58
N HIS A 250 13.43 4.26 -4.60
CA HIS A 250 13.76 4.96 -5.84
C HIS A 250 13.49 4.11 -7.08
N LEU A 251 13.49 4.77 -8.24
CA LEU A 251 13.16 4.19 -9.54
C LEU A 251 14.43 3.82 -10.32
N TYR A 252 14.48 2.58 -10.78
CA TYR A 252 15.62 2.02 -11.51
C TYR A 252 15.16 1.47 -12.87
N LEU A 253 15.74 1.98 -13.96
CA LEU A 253 15.44 1.56 -15.32
C LEU A 253 16.36 0.40 -15.73
N TYR A 254 15.77 -0.71 -16.14
CA TYR A 254 16.44 -1.92 -16.60
C TYR A 254 16.06 -2.26 -18.04
N ASP A 255 16.89 -3.04 -18.73
CA ASP A 255 16.47 -3.79 -19.91
C ASP A 255 16.04 -5.23 -19.54
N THR A 256 15.35 -5.92 -20.45
CA THR A 256 14.92 -7.32 -20.27
C THR A 256 16.05 -8.33 -20.30
N SER A 257 17.32 -7.89 -20.48
CA SER A 257 18.48 -8.74 -20.24
C SER A 257 18.78 -8.89 -18.76
N GLY A 258 18.37 -7.91 -17.93
CA GLY A 258 18.70 -7.79 -16.51
C GLY A 258 19.70 -6.67 -16.22
N ARG A 259 20.16 -5.96 -17.25
CA ARG A 259 21.14 -4.88 -17.10
C ARG A 259 20.46 -3.61 -16.60
N LEU A 260 20.98 -3.07 -15.50
CA LEU A 260 20.62 -1.74 -15.01
C LEU A 260 21.12 -0.69 -16.00
N LEU A 261 20.19 0.07 -16.59
CA LEU A 261 20.49 1.13 -17.55
C LEU A 261 20.71 2.47 -16.85
N LYS A 262 19.87 2.78 -15.85
CA LYS A 262 19.90 4.07 -15.15
C LYS A 262 19.13 4.02 -13.82
N GLN A 263 19.68 4.65 -12.78
CA GLN A 263 18.91 5.06 -11.61
C GLN A 263 18.24 6.40 -11.91
N LEU A 264 16.91 6.39 -12.05
CA LEU A 264 16.09 7.53 -12.50
C LEU A 264 15.87 8.56 -11.38
N THR A 265 15.75 8.12 -10.14
CA THR A 265 15.56 8.99 -8.96
C THR A 265 16.60 8.68 -7.88
N ARG A 266 16.99 9.68 -7.10
CA ARG A 266 17.99 9.57 -6.02
C ARG A 266 17.86 10.73 -5.02
N GLY A 267 18.39 10.52 -3.83
CA GLY A 267 18.48 11.51 -2.76
C GLY A 267 17.75 11.08 -1.50
N ASP A 268 17.77 11.96 -0.49
CA ASP A 268 17.26 11.66 0.86
C ASP A 268 15.73 11.85 0.97
N TRP A 269 15.00 11.15 0.10
CA TRP A 269 13.55 11.17 -0.02
C TRP A 269 13.07 9.93 -0.79
N GLU A 270 11.79 9.60 -0.69
CA GLU A 270 11.21 8.38 -1.26
C GLU A 270 10.22 8.69 -2.38
N VAL A 271 10.18 7.80 -3.36
CA VAL A 271 9.01 7.60 -4.22
C VAL A 271 7.97 6.80 -3.45
N THR A 272 6.74 7.31 -3.39
CA THR A 272 5.65 6.71 -2.61
C THR A 272 4.54 6.16 -3.49
N ASP A 273 4.51 6.54 -4.77
CA ASP A 273 3.54 6.03 -5.74
C ASP A 273 4.08 6.21 -7.16
N VAL A 274 3.77 5.29 -8.07
CA VAL A 274 4.11 5.37 -9.49
C VAL A 274 2.82 5.40 -10.30
N ILE A 275 2.55 6.52 -10.95
CA ILE A 275 1.27 6.77 -11.62
C ILE A 275 1.23 6.14 -13.01
N GLY A 276 2.36 6.16 -13.74
CA GLY A 276 2.46 5.62 -15.10
C GLY A 276 3.17 6.57 -16.06
N PHE A 277 3.13 6.25 -17.36
CA PHE A 277 3.87 6.99 -18.39
C PHE A 277 3.01 8.00 -19.14
N ASP A 278 3.65 8.96 -19.80
CA ASP A 278 3.01 9.75 -20.86
C ASP A 278 2.65 8.88 -22.09
N GLY A 279 1.88 9.45 -23.02
CA GLY A 279 1.47 8.80 -24.27
C GLY A 279 2.61 8.18 -25.08
N LYS A 280 3.82 8.75 -24.97
CA LYS A 280 4.99 8.37 -25.75
C LYS A 280 5.90 7.39 -25.01
N GLY A 281 5.72 7.19 -23.71
CA GLY A 281 6.64 6.42 -22.87
C GLY A 281 7.95 7.15 -22.57
N GLN A 282 7.99 8.48 -22.69
CA GLN A 282 9.21 9.28 -22.50
C GLN A 282 9.35 9.79 -21.06
N HIS A 283 8.22 10.07 -20.41
CA HIS A 283 8.18 10.51 -19.02
C HIS A 283 7.40 9.52 -18.17
N LEU A 284 7.93 9.23 -16.99
CA LEU A 284 7.25 8.50 -15.92
C LEU A 284 6.79 9.49 -14.86
N PHE A 285 5.52 9.42 -14.47
CA PHE A 285 4.91 10.22 -13.42
C PHE A 285 4.89 9.45 -12.09
N PHE A 286 5.24 10.12 -11.01
CA PHE A 286 5.32 9.51 -9.67
C PHE A 286 5.01 10.52 -8.57
N VAL A 287 4.76 10.02 -7.35
CA VAL A 287 4.57 10.82 -6.14
C VAL A 287 5.74 10.62 -5.20
N SER A 288 6.19 11.68 -4.53
CA SER A 288 7.38 11.64 -3.68
C SER A 288 7.30 12.57 -2.45
N THR A 289 8.12 12.24 -1.44
CA THR A 289 8.36 13.03 -0.22
C THR A 289 9.47 14.08 -0.36
N GLN A 290 10.00 14.30 -1.57
CA GLN A 290 11.18 15.15 -1.83
C GLN A 290 11.18 16.54 -1.16
N PRO A 291 10.06 17.27 -1.04
CA PRO A 291 10.06 18.57 -0.36
C PRO A 291 10.09 18.44 1.17
N SER A 292 9.43 17.41 1.70
CA SER A 292 9.24 17.14 3.12
C SER A 292 8.61 15.76 3.30
N PRO A 293 8.99 14.98 4.33
CA PRO A 293 8.31 13.72 4.64
C PRO A 293 6.84 13.90 5.03
N LEU A 294 6.44 15.12 5.42
CA LEU A 294 5.07 15.48 5.77
C LEU A 294 4.18 15.73 4.54
N GLU A 295 4.74 15.75 3.34
CA GLU A 295 4.04 16.14 2.11
C GLU A 295 4.15 15.06 1.03
N ARG A 296 3.25 15.10 0.05
CA ARG A 296 3.26 14.21 -1.13
C ARG A 296 3.06 15.05 -2.37
N HIS A 297 4.04 15.02 -3.27
CA HIS A 297 4.03 15.85 -4.47
C HIS A 297 4.17 15.02 -5.73
N ALA A 298 3.53 15.48 -6.79
CA ALA A 298 3.66 14.88 -8.11
C ALA A 298 4.96 15.34 -8.78
N TYR A 299 5.60 14.40 -9.46
CA TYR A 299 6.79 14.62 -10.27
C TYR A 299 6.67 13.89 -11.61
N SER A 300 7.45 14.32 -12.59
CA SER A 300 7.79 13.52 -13.76
C SER A 300 9.31 13.33 -13.85
N VAL A 301 9.73 12.18 -14.36
CA VAL A 301 11.13 11.92 -14.73
C VAL A 301 11.20 11.53 -16.21
N ASN A 302 12.08 12.18 -16.96
CA ASN A 302 12.37 11.79 -18.33
C ASN A 302 13.30 10.56 -18.34
N LEU A 303 12.90 9.47 -19.00
CA LEU A 303 13.67 8.22 -18.97
C LEU A 303 15.05 8.32 -19.65
N LYS A 304 15.17 9.19 -20.67
CA LYS A 304 16.42 9.36 -21.43
C LYS A 304 17.40 10.25 -20.69
N SER A 305 17.01 11.46 -20.30
CA SER A 305 17.90 12.40 -19.60
C SER A 305 18.06 12.03 -18.13
N GLY A 306 17.02 11.52 -17.48
CA GLY A 306 16.91 11.41 -16.02
C GLY A 306 16.52 12.72 -15.34
N SER A 307 16.09 13.74 -16.10
CA SER A 307 15.67 15.02 -15.52
C SER A 307 14.31 14.89 -14.82
N ILE A 308 14.24 15.40 -13.59
CA ILE A 308 13.05 15.38 -12.73
C ILE A 308 12.40 16.77 -12.71
N HIS A 309 11.08 16.82 -12.82
CA HIS A 309 10.29 18.05 -12.73
C HIS A 309 9.15 17.89 -11.72
N ARG A 310 9.05 18.82 -10.76
CA ARG A 310 7.92 18.90 -9.81
C ARG A 310 6.69 19.47 -10.51
N LEU A 311 5.54 18.80 -10.35
CA LEU A 311 4.28 19.14 -11.03
C LEU A 311 3.24 19.76 -10.08
N THR A 312 3.36 19.56 -8.77
CA THR A 312 2.52 20.23 -7.76
C THR A 312 3.38 21.07 -6.82
N ASN A 313 3.05 22.35 -6.68
CA ASN A 313 3.86 23.31 -5.90
C ASN A 313 3.17 23.84 -4.64
N VAL A 314 1.85 23.67 -4.52
CA VAL A 314 1.10 24.08 -3.32
C VAL A 314 1.39 23.06 -2.21
N PRO A 315 1.86 23.44 -1.01
CA PRO A 315 2.15 22.49 0.06
C PRO A 315 0.96 21.59 0.40
N GLY A 316 1.23 20.32 0.69
CA GLY A 316 0.24 19.40 1.26
C GLY A 316 0.39 17.95 0.85
N MET A 317 -0.66 17.18 1.10
CA MET A 317 -0.77 15.78 0.69
C MET A 317 -1.58 15.68 -0.60
N HIS A 318 -0.91 15.40 -1.71
CA HIS A 318 -1.56 15.24 -3.01
C HIS A 318 -1.78 13.76 -3.38
N THR A 319 -2.98 13.46 -3.86
CA THR A 319 -3.31 12.24 -4.60
C THR A 319 -3.48 12.60 -6.07
N ILE A 320 -2.85 11.84 -6.95
CA ILE A 320 -2.62 12.24 -8.34
C ILE A 320 -3.23 11.24 -9.30
N ALA A 321 -3.84 11.75 -10.36
CA ALA A 321 -4.13 10.98 -11.56
C ALA A 321 -3.62 11.75 -12.78
N VAL A 322 -3.07 11.05 -13.76
CA VAL A 322 -2.55 11.66 -14.99
C VAL A 322 -3.37 11.15 -16.17
N SER A 323 -3.76 12.06 -17.06
CA SER A 323 -4.43 11.69 -18.30
C SER A 323 -3.51 10.80 -19.15
N ASN A 324 -4.07 9.85 -19.90
CA ASN A 324 -3.32 8.96 -20.78
C ASN A 324 -2.30 9.67 -21.70
N SER A 325 -2.63 10.86 -22.21
CA SER A 325 -1.70 11.63 -23.06
C SER A 325 -0.49 12.20 -22.30
N GLY A 326 -0.52 12.21 -20.97
CA GLY A 326 0.42 12.93 -20.11
C GLY A 326 0.22 14.44 -20.11
N ARG A 327 -0.86 14.97 -20.72
CA ARG A 327 -1.09 16.42 -20.82
C ARG A 327 -1.72 17.02 -19.58
N TYR A 328 -2.72 16.34 -19.01
CA TYR A 328 -3.45 16.84 -17.85
C TYR A 328 -3.15 16.00 -16.62
N LEU A 329 -3.07 16.66 -15.48
CA LEU A 329 -2.94 16.06 -14.17
C LEU A 329 -4.13 16.50 -13.31
N VAL A 330 -4.80 15.54 -12.66
CA VAL A 330 -5.76 15.81 -11.59
C VAL A 330 -5.03 15.65 -10.26
N SER A 331 -5.08 16.68 -9.43
CA SER A 331 -4.51 16.69 -8.09
C SER A 331 -5.63 16.92 -7.09
N ARG A 332 -5.95 15.89 -6.30
CA ARG A 332 -6.78 16.03 -5.10
C ARG A 332 -5.86 16.19 -3.91
N TYR A 333 -5.97 17.29 -3.19
CA TYR A 333 -5.05 17.57 -2.08
C TYR A 333 -5.72 18.29 -0.93
N SER A 334 -5.12 18.15 0.24
CA SER A 334 -5.43 18.93 1.45
C SER A 334 -4.13 19.31 2.15
N ALA A 335 -4.20 20.35 2.96
CA ALA A 335 -3.09 20.85 3.76
C ALA A 335 -3.63 21.25 5.14
N SER A 336 -2.77 21.57 6.11
CA SER A 336 -3.21 21.90 7.47
C SER A 336 -4.32 22.96 7.55
N ASP A 337 -4.34 23.90 6.61
CA ASP A 337 -5.23 25.05 6.49
C ASP A 337 -6.29 24.91 5.38
N ASN A 338 -6.27 23.81 4.62
CA ASN A 338 -7.22 23.55 3.53
C ASN A 338 -7.88 22.17 3.67
N PRO A 339 -9.23 22.09 3.82
CA PRO A 339 -9.93 20.82 4.00
C PRO A 339 -9.94 19.94 2.73
N GLY A 340 -9.69 20.50 1.56
CA GLY A 340 -9.58 19.74 0.33
C GLY A 340 -9.84 20.57 -0.92
N LYS A 341 -9.02 20.38 -1.94
CA LYS A 341 -9.22 20.93 -3.30
C LYS A 341 -8.98 19.86 -4.34
N VAL A 342 -9.63 20.02 -5.49
CA VAL A 342 -9.36 19.22 -6.69
C VAL A 342 -9.02 20.17 -7.81
N ASP A 343 -7.79 20.08 -8.30
CA ASP A 343 -7.26 20.91 -9.37
C ASP A 343 -6.99 20.03 -10.62
N ILE A 344 -7.31 20.55 -11.80
CA ILE A 344 -6.77 20.07 -13.08
C ILE A 344 -5.62 20.98 -13.48
N ILE A 345 -4.47 20.40 -13.81
CA ILE A 345 -3.26 21.11 -14.26
C ILE A 345 -2.96 20.70 -15.71
N ASP A 346 -2.87 21.66 -16.64
CA ASP A 346 -2.34 21.43 -17.99
C ASP A 346 -0.81 21.50 -17.94
N LEU A 347 -0.16 20.35 -18.05
CA LEU A 347 1.30 20.21 -17.94
C LEU A 347 2.06 20.84 -19.11
N LYS A 348 1.37 21.22 -20.20
CA LYS A 348 2.00 21.92 -21.34
C LYS A 348 2.39 23.36 -20.97
N ASN A 349 1.57 24.04 -20.17
CA ASN A 349 1.72 25.47 -19.85
C ASN A 349 1.60 25.77 -18.35
N ALA A 350 1.51 24.73 -17.51
CA ALA A 350 1.32 24.80 -16.07
C ALA A 350 0.07 25.57 -15.62
N LYS A 351 -0.96 25.69 -16.48
CA LYS A 351 -2.22 26.35 -16.12
C LYS A 351 -3.05 25.43 -15.23
N THR A 352 -3.49 25.96 -14.10
CA THR A 352 -4.36 25.24 -13.14
C THR A 352 -5.80 25.75 -13.21
N VAL A 353 -6.75 24.82 -13.15
CA VAL A 353 -8.19 25.08 -12.97
C VAL A 353 -8.67 24.30 -11.75
N THR A 354 -9.19 24.99 -10.75
CA THR A 354 -9.83 24.35 -9.60
C THR A 354 -11.23 23.90 -9.97
N LEU A 355 -11.47 22.58 -9.90
CA LEU A 355 -12.78 21.98 -10.15
C LEU A 355 -13.71 22.14 -8.96
N THR A 356 -13.18 21.88 -7.76
CA THR A 356 -13.94 21.99 -6.52
C THR A 356 -13.04 22.31 -5.34
N SER A 357 -13.59 23.01 -4.37
CA SER A 357 -12.99 23.29 -3.07
C SER A 357 -13.97 22.85 -1.99
N ALA A 358 -13.50 22.04 -1.06
CA ALA A 358 -14.28 21.67 0.10
C ALA A 358 -14.48 22.90 1.00
N LEU A 359 -15.70 23.07 1.50
CA LEU A 359 -15.96 24.04 2.56
C LEU A 359 -15.36 23.54 3.87
N ASN A 360 -14.88 24.44 4.72
CA ASN A 360 -14.48 24.07 6.07
C ASN A 360 -15.74 23.65 6.85
N PRO A 361 -15.88 22.36 7.25
CA PRO A 361 -17.07 21.88 7.95
C PRO A 361 -17.22 22.47 9.35
N PHE A 362 -16.18 23.16 9.86
CA PHE A 362 -16.16 23.78 11.18
C PHE A 362 -16.20 25.31 11.13
N ALA A 363 -16.58 25.90 10.00
CA ALA A 363 -16.74 27.35 9.89
C ALA A 363 -17.71 27.86 10.97
N GLY A 364 -17.29 28.89 11.72
CA GLY A 364 -18.08 29.45 12.83
C GLY A 364 -18.07 28.62 14.12
N ILE A 365 -17.41 27.45 14.15
CA ILE A 365 -17.27 26.62 15.35
C ILE A 365 -15.90 26.86 15.98
N SER A 366 -15.88 27.10 17.29
CA SER A 366 -14.63 27.19 18.05
C SER A 366 -14.00 25.81 18.20
N MET A 367 -13.09 25.47 17.28
CA MET A 367 -12.43 24.17 17.22
C MET A 367 -11.16 24.15 18.07
N PRO A 368 -10.79 22.98 18.62
CA PRO A 368 -9.45 22.75 19.17
C PRO A 368 -8.35 23.21 18.20
N ARG A 369 -7.27 23.78 18.73
CA ARG A 369 -6.13 24.20 17.92
C ARG A 369 -5.20 23.01 17.71
N VAL A 370 -4.78 22.77 16.47
CA VAL A 370 -3.76 21.74 16.16
C VAL A 370 -2.47 22.44 15.79
N GLU A 371 -1.39 22.07 16.46
CA GLU A 371 -0.04 22.61 16.23
C GLU A 371 0.89 21.47 15.80
N LEU A 372 1.69 21.73 14.78
CA LEU A 372 2.79 20.87 14.35
C LEU A 372 4.08 21.32 15.04
N GLY A 373 4.93 20.37 15.41
CA GLY A 373 6.29 20.68 15.83
C GLY A 373 7.24 19.51 15.58
N SER A 374 8.47 19.66 16.05
CA SER A 374 9.47 18.61 16.01
C SER A 374 10.29 18.57 17.29
N LEU A 375 10.87 17.40 17.57
CA LEU A 375 11.79 17.16 18.66
C LEU A 375 12.85 16.13 18.24
N LYS A 376 13.95 16.05 18.99
CA LYS A 376 14.99 15.05 18.73
C LYS A 376 14.59 13.68 19.27
N ALA A 377 14.86 12.65 18.47
CA ALA A 377 14.76 11.25 18.88
C ALA A 377 15.78 10.90 19.97
N ALA A 378 15.70 9.68 20.51
CA ALA A 378 16.59 9.23 21.58
C ALA A 378 18.07 9.15 21.18
N ASP A 379 18.39 9.18 19.87
CA ASP A 379 19.76 9.29 19.36
C ASP A 379 20.34 10.73 19.42
N GLY A 380 19.53 11.71 19.81
CA GLY A 380 19.93 13.12 19.91
C GLY A 380 20.15 13.83 18.58
N LYS A 381 19.86 13.19 17.44
CA LYS A 381 20.19 13.69 16.10
C LYS A 381 18.97 13.76 15.19
N THR A 382 18.16 12.70 15.18
CA THR A 382 17.04 12.53 14.25
C THR A 382 15.84 13.40 14.65
N ASP A 383 15.27 14.14 13.71
CA ASP A 383 14.04 14.90 13.94
C ASP A 383 12.80 14.01 13.84
N LEU A 384 11.97 14.06 14.88
CA LEU A 384 10.66 13.43 14.97
C LEU A 384 9.59 14.50 14.90
N PHE A 385 8.56 14.28 14.09
CA PHE A 385 7.45 15.22 13.95
C PHE A 385 6.30 14.83 14.87
N TYR A 386 5.69 15.83 15.49
CA TYR A 386 4.51 15.64 16.33
C TYR A 386 3.39 16.59 15.94
N ARG A 387 2.16 16.19 16.26
CA ARG A 387 1.03 17.12 16.39
C ARG A 387 0.54 17.20 17.84
N MET A 388 0.18 18.41 18.25
CA MET A 388 -0.44 18.71 19.54
C MET A 388 -1.82 19.32 19.31
N VAL A 389 -2.86 18.72 19.88
CA VAL A 389 -4.22 19.26 19.86
C VAL A 389 -4.52 19.88 21.22
N LYS A 390 -4.77 21.18 21.22
CA LYS A 390 -5.10 21.99 22.40
C LYS A 390 -6.60 22.30 22.44
N PRO A 391 -7.23 22.34 23.64
CA PRO A 391 -8.62 22.79 23.77
C PRO A 391 -8.86 24.14 23.08
N ALA A 392 -10.08 24.37 22.59
CA ALA A 392 -10.42 25.61 21.87
C ALA A 392 -10.28 26.86 22.76
N ASN A 393 -10.50 26.72 24.06
CA ASN A 393 -10.33 27.74 25.10
C ASN A 393 -9.02 27.56 25.88
N PHE A 394 -7.95 27.09 25.21
CA PHE A 394 -6.66 26.87 25.83
C PHE A 394 -6.12 28.12 26.53
N ASP A 395 -5.63 27.94 27.75
CA ASP A 395 -5.09 28.96 28.62
C ASP A 395 -3.76 28.47 29.19
N ALA A 396 -2.66 29.12 28.81
CA ALA A 396 -1.32 28.70 29.21
C ALA A 396 -1.06 28.79 30.73
N ALA A 397 -1.91 29.48 31.49
CA ALA A 397 -1.83 29.53 32.95
C ALA A 397 -2.45 28.29 33.64
N LYS A 398 -3.20 27.45 32.90
CA LYS A 398 -3.84 26.23 33.43
C LYS A 398 -2.99 25.00 33.19
N LYS A 399 -3.18 24.00 34.06
CA LYS A 399 -2.57 22.67 33.96
C LYS A 399 -3.55 21.67 33.35
N TYR A 400 -3.18 21.06 32.22
CA TYR A 400 -4.01 20.13 31.48
C TYR A 400 -3.47 18.69 31.59
N PRO A 401 -4.35 17.69 31.74
CA PRO A 401 -3.98 16.28 31.54
C PRO A 401 -3.66 16.05 30.06
N VAL A 402 -2.82 15.05 29.76
CA VAL A 402 -2.43 14.71 28.39
C VAL A 402 -2.88 13.30 28.02
N ALA A 403 -3.56 13.17 26.89
CA ALA A 403 -3.80 11.91 26.21
C ALA A 403 -2.77 11.76 25.07
N ILE A 404 -1.83 10.84 25.22
CA ILE A 404 -0.86 10.49 24.19
C ILE A 404 -1.48 9.39 23.31
N TYR A 405 -1.53 9.61 22.00
CA TYR A 405 -1.89 8.57 21.04
C TYR A 405 -0.64 8.07 20.34
N VAL A 406 -0.39 6.76 20.45
CA VAL A 406 0.75 6.08 19.84
C VAL A 406 0.26 5.03 18.85
N TYR A 407 0.85 5.05 17.65
CA TYR A 407 0.88 3.88 16.79
C TYR A 407 2.32 3.37 16.73
N GLY A 408 3.20 4.12 16.05
CA GLY A 408 4.65 3.98 16.17
C GLY A 408 5.28 2.77 15.49
N GLY A 409 4.50 1.93 14.80
CA GLY A 409 5.01 0.76 14.07
C GLY A 409 5.40 1.04 12.60
N PRO A 410 6.01 0.05 11.93
CA PRO A 410 6.29 0.06 10.49
C PRO A 410 5.04 0.33 9.63
N HIS A 411 5.23 0.73 8.38
CA HIS A 411 4.16 1.06 7.40
C HIS A 411 3.18 2.17 7.83
N SER A 412 3.53 2.98 8.83
CA SER A 412 2.64 4.01 9.37
C SER A 412 3.24 5.41 9.29
N GLN A 413 2.37 6.41 9.32
CA GLN A 413 2.72 7.82 9.51
C GLN A 413 1.45 8.57 9.95
N LEU A 414 1.44 9.10 11.17
CA LEU A 414 0.26 9.80 11.70
C LEU A 414 0.33 11.30 11.47
N VAL A 415 1.53 11.88 11.43
CA VAL A 415 1.77 13.32 11.35
C VAL A 415 2.11 13.71 9.92
N GLN A 416 1.20 14.46 9.29
CA GLN A 416 1.25 14.81 7.87
C GLN A 416 0.72 16.23 7.66
N ASN A 417 1.19 16.94 6.64
CA ASN A 417 0.60 18.21 6.20
C ASN A 417 -0.67 17.96 5.36
N ARG A 418 -1.68 17.36 5.99
CA ARG A 418 -3.06 17.27 5.49
C ARG A 418 -4.00 18.07 6.39
N TRP A 419 -5.28 18.14 6.06
CA TRP A 419 -6.27 18.89 6.86
C TRP A 419 -6.08 18.70 8.36
N ARG A 420 -5.83 19.81 9.07
CA ARG A 420 -5.57 19.86 10.52
C ARG A 420 -4.46 18.91 10.99
N TYR A 421 -3.38 18.82 10.22
CA TYR A 421 -2.24 17.91 10.43
C TYR A 421 -2.63 16.43 10.58
N GLY A 422 -3.78 16.07 10.00
CA GLY A 422 -4.35 14.73 10.09
C GLY A 422 -5.05 14.38 11.40
N SER A 423 -5.27 15.36 12.29
CA SER A 423 -6.06 15.19 13.51
C SER A 423 -7.47 14.68 13.19
N GLY A 424 -7.87 13.60 13.85
CA GLY A 424 -9.19 12.99 13.71
C GLY A 424 -10.24 13.52 14.70
N GLY A 425 -11.39 12.85 14.67
CA GLY A 425 -12.53 13.16 15.54
C GLY A 425 -12.29 12.82 17.01
N TRP A 426 -11.55 11.73 17.29
CA TRP A 426 -11.22 11.34 18.66
C TRP A 426 -10.33 12.39 19.35
N GLU A 427 -9.28 12.88 18.68
CA GLU A 427 -8.41 13.91 19.24
C GLU A 427 -9.17 15.22 19.47
N THR A 428 -10.06 15.58 18.54
CA THR A 428 -10.94 16.74 18.67
C THR A 428 -11.86 16.60 19.89
N TYR A 429 -12.49 15.44 20.05
CA TYR A 429 -13.37 15.14 21.19
C TYR A 429 -12.62 15.22 22.53
N MET A 430 -11.45 14.59 22.62
CA MET A 430 -10.63 14.60 23.84
C MET A 430 -10.19 16.03 24.21
N ALA A 431 -9.81 16.84 23.22
CA ALA A 431 -9.48 18.24 23.45
C ALA A 431 -10.69 19.07 23.94
N GLN A 432 -11.90 18.79 23.44
CA GLN A 432 -13.14 19.41 23.96
C GLN A 432 -13.45 18.98 25.41
N LYS A 433 -12.97 17.82 25.84
CA LYS A 433 -13.04 17.36 27.24
C LYS A 433 -11.93 17.93 28.13
N GLY A 434 -11.10 18.83 27.61
CA GLY A 434 -10.05 19.51 28.38
C GLY A 434 -8.74 18.75 28.47
N TYR A 435 -8.48 17.79 27.57
CA TYR A 435 -7.17 17.14 27.45
C TYR A 435 -6.30 17.87 26.42
N LEU A 436 -4.98 17.87 26.64
CA LEU A 436 -4.03 17.99 25.55
C LEU A 436 -3.94 16.63 24.86
N VAL A 437 -3.93 16.60 23.52
CA VAL A 437 -3.72 15.35 22.79
C VAL A 437 -2.41 15.43 22.02
N PHE A 438 -1.53 14.46 22.23
CA PHE A 438 -0.18 14.45 21.64
C PHE A 438 0.02 13.20 20.80
N VAL A 439 0.54 13.38 19.58
CA VAL A 439 0.86 12.30 18.64
C VAL A 439 2.25 12.54 18.08
N LEU A 440 3.13 11.55 18.16
CA LEU A 440 4.53 11.63 17.72
C LEU A 440 4.83 10.44 16.81
N ASP A 441 5.36 10.72 15.61
CA ASP A 441 5.93 9.70 14.73
C ASP A 441 7.40 9.46 15.14
N ASN A 442 7.66 8.33 15.81
CA ASN A 442 9.00 7.89 16.24
C ASN A 442 9.81 7.23 15.11
N ARG A 443 11.12 6.97 15.32
CA ARG A 443 11.88 6.11 14.41
C ARG A 443 11.24 4.72 14.35
N GLY A 444 11.18 4.13 13.15
CA GLY A 444 10.40 2.93 12.85
C GLY A 444 9.18 3.16 11.97
N THR A 445 8.68 4.40 11.85
CA THR A 445 7.57 4.74 10.96
C THR A 445 8.06 5.04 9.53
N SER A 446 7.16 5.02 8.54
CA SER A 446 7.52 5.12 7.11
C SER A 446 7.81 6.54 6.62
N PHE A 447 8.19 6.65 5.34
CA PHE A 447 8.37 7.90 4.59
C PHE A 447 9.56 8.76 5.04
N ARG A 448 10.59 8.09 5.56
CA ARG A 448 11.79 8.70 6.18
C ARG A 448 13.09 8.00 5.82
N GLY A 449 13.04 7.03 4.90
CA GLY A 449 14.13 6.18 4.47
C GLY A 449 14.30 4.97 5.37
N ARG A 450 14.94 3.96 4.79
CA ARG A 450 15.21 2.67 5.41
C ARG A 450 15.93 2.81 6.74
N ALA A 451 16.96 3.66 6.83
CA ALA A 451 17.70 3.86 8.08
C ALA A 451 16.84 4.35 9.26
N PHE A 452 15.75 5.08 8.97
CA PHE A 452 14.80 5.55 9.98
C PHE A 452 13.86 4.43 10.42
N GLU A 453 13.40 3.58 9.50
CA GLU A 453 12.50 2.45 9.77
C GLU A 453 13.22 1.27 10.46
N ASP A 454 14.41 0.96 9.97
CA ASP A 454 15.23 -0.20 10.33
C ASP A 454 15.67 -0.28 11.79
N VAL A 455 15.49 0.77 12.58
CA VAL A 455 15.90 0.81 13.99
C VAL A 455 15.14 -0.21 14.84
N THR A 456 13.95 -0.62 14.38
CA THR A 456 13.06 -1.54 15.09
C THR A 456 13.32 -3.02 14.73
N HIS A 457 14.17 -3.29 13.73
CA HIS A 457 14.45 -4.64 13.27
C HIS A 457 14.94 -5.55 14.42
N ARG A 458 14.20 -6.64 14.66
CA ARG A 458 14.37 -7.59 15.79
C ARG A 458 14.31 -6.95 17.19
N ARG A 459 13.75 -5.75 17.31
CA ARG A 459 13.67 -4.95 18.55
C ARG A 459 12.38 -4.13 18.64
N LEU A 460 11.28 -4.65 18.08
CA LEU A 460 9.97 -4.00 18.09
C LEU A 460 9.59 -3.57 19.51
N GLY A 461 9.15 -2.31 19.64
CA GLY A 461 8.78 -1.67 20.89
C GLY A 461 9.93 -1.31 21.82
N VAL A 462 11.17 -1.20 21.33
CA VAL A 462 12.32 -0.77 22.14
C VAL A 462 12.74 0.64 21.78
N GLU A 463 13.16 0.86 20.53
CA GLU A 463 13.62 2.16 20.07
C GLU A 463 12.46 3.14 19.94
N GLU A 464 11.31 2.65 19.51
CA GLU A 464 10.06 3.41 19.45
C GLU A 464 9.69 3.95 20.84
N ALA A 465 9.80 3.11 21.87
CA ALA A 465 9.42 3.47 23.23
C ALA A 465 10.38 4.53 23.82
N LYS A 466 11.68 4.46 23.49
CA LYS A 466 12.66 5.50 23.88
C LYS A 466 12.33 6.84 23.22
N ASP A 467 12.00 6.83 21.93
CA ASP A 467 11.62 8.04 21.19
C ASP A 467 10.32 8.66 21.74
N GLN A 468 9.34 7.83 22.12
CA GLN A 468 8.12 8.30 22.79
C GLN A 468 8.43 8.93 24.16
N MET A 469 9.45 8.45 24.89
CA MET A 469 9.90 9.11 26.12
C MET A 469 10.51 10.49 25.88
N CYS A 470 11.17 10.73 24.75
CA CYS A 470 11.59 12.09 24.38
C CYS A 470 10.37 13.01 24.21
N GLY A 471 9.28 12.49 23.65
CA GLY A 471 7.98 13.17 23.61
C GLY A 471 7.42 13.47 25.00
N VAL A 472 7.47 12.51 25.93
CA VAL A 472 7.04 12.69 27.31
C VAL A 472 7.86 13.77 28.03
N GLU A 473 9.18 13.76 27.89
CA GLU A 473 10.05 14.77 28.52
C GLU A 473 9.82 16.16 27.93
N PHE A 474 9.61 16.25 26.60
CA PHE A 474 9.15 17.48 25.98
C PHE A 474 7.83 17.96 26.59
N LEU A 475 6.82 17.08 26.75
CA LEU A 475 5.55 17.44 27.37
C LEU A 475 5.73 17.94 28.81
N LYS A 476 6.54 17.26 29.62
CA LYS A 476 6.81 17.67 31.01
C LYS A 476 7.50 19.04 31.12
N SER A 477 8.25 19.44 30.10
CA SER A 477 8.89 20.76 30.03
C SER A 477 7.90 21.91 29.83
N LEU A 478 6.68 21.62 29.35
CA LEU A 478 5.68 22.64 29.05
C LEU A 478 4.95 23.11 30.33
N PRO A 479 4.88 24.43 30.60
CA PRO A 479 4.36 24.96 31.87
C PRO A 479 2.87 24.71 32.09
N TYR A 480 2.13 24.37 31.04
CA TYR A 480 0.69 24.08 31.09
C TYR A 480 0.37 22.57 31.09
N VAL A 481 1.38 21.69 31.03
CA VAL A 481 1.18 20.24 31.15
C VAL A 481 1.14 19.84 32.63
N ASP A 482 0.15 19.03 32.98
CA ASP A 482 0.09 18.30 34.23
C ASP A 482 0.83 16.97 34.09
N ALA A 483 2.11 16.97 34.47
CA ALA A 483 2.98 15.80 34.40
C ALA A 483 2.48 14.62 35.26
N GLY A 484 1.60 14.87 36.24
CA GLY A 484 0.98 13.83 37.06
C GLY A 484 -0.19 13.11 36.38
N ARG A 485 -0.68 13.59 35.23
CA ARG A 485 -1.86 13.06 34.51
C ARG A 485 -1.57 12.83 33.03
N LEU A 486 -0.63 11.94 32.75
CA LEU A 486 -0.35 11.43 31.41
C LEU A 486 -1.04 10.07 31.21
N GLY A 487 -1.82 9.92 30.14
CA GLY A 487 -2.38 8.66 29.69
C GLY A 487 -1.91 8.31 28.29
N VAL A 488 -1.83 7.02 27.96
CA VAL A 488 -1.41 6.53 26.63
C VAL A 488 -2.49 5.64 26.02
N HIS A 489 -2.72 5.77 24.71
CA HIS A 489 -3.71 5.01 23.96
C HIS A 489 -3.19 4.65 22.56
N GLY A 490 -3.52 3.45 22.08
CA GLY A 490 -3.24 3.03 20.71
C GLY A 490 -4.02 1.78 20.32
N TRP A 491 -4.05 1.50 19.00
CA TRP A 491 -4.74 0.33 18.43
C TRP A 491 -3.79 -0.51 17.57
N SER A 492 -3.96 -1.85 17.54
CA SER A 492 -3.06 -2.78 16.85
C SER A 492 -1.61 -2.65 17.35
N TYR A 493 -0.64 -2.29 16.50
CA TYR A 493 0.73 -1.99 16.92
C TYR A 493 0.78 -0.89 17.99
N GLY A 494 -0.12 0.10 17.91
CA GLY A 494 -0.29 1.12 18.95
C GLY A 494 -0.76 0.54 20.29
N GLY A 495 -1.57 -0.52 20.27
CA GLY A 495 -1.97 -1.25 21.47
C GLY A 495 -0.79 -2.01 22.08
N PHE A 496 0.02 -2.68 21.26
CA PHE A 496 1.29 -3.27 21.66
C PHE A 496 2.22 -2.22 22.29
N MET A 497 2.40 -1.08 21.64
CA MET A 497 3.19 0.06 22.15
C MET A 497 2.63 0.61 23.47
N THR A 498 1.31 0.70 23.60
CA THR A 498 0.65 1.12 24.84
C THR A 498 1.04 0.20 26.00
N ILE A 499 0.90 -1.12 25.83
CA ILE A 499 1.30 -2.10 26.86
C ILE A 499 2.81 -2.03 27.13
N ASN A 500 3.61 -1.99 26.07
CA ASN A 500 5.07 -1.93 26.18
C ASN A 500 5.53 -0.70 26.98
N MET A 501 5.00 0.48 26.69
CA MET A 501 5.33 1.72 27.39
C MET A 501 4.89 1.69 28.85
N LEU A 502 3.74 1.09 29.18
CA LEU A 502 3.31 0.90 30.57
C LEU A 502 4.24 -0.03 31.35
N LEU A 503 4.73 -1.11 30.72
CA LEU A 503 5.59 -2.08 31.38
C LEU A 503 7.05 -1.61 31.51
N ARG A 504 7.57 -0.89 30.51
CA ARG A 504 8.95 -0.37 30.53
C ARG A 504 9.09 0.91 31.33
N TYR A 505 8.04 1.72 31.41
CA TYR A 505 8.03 3.02 32.08
C TYR A 505 6.83 3.15 33.04
N PRO A 506 6.71 2.27 34.04
CA PRO A 506 5.50 2.15 34.88
C PRO A 506 5.13 3.42 35.66
N GLU A 507 6.12 4.27 35.96
CA GLU A 507 5.91 5.50 36.73
C GLU A 507 5.42 6.69 35.87
N VAL A 508 5.44 6.56 34.54
CA VAL A 508 5.17 7.68 33.62
C VAL A 508 3.68 7.88 33.39
N PHE A 509 2.93 6.79 33.20
CA PHE A 509 1.54 6.86 32.76
C PHE A 509 0.58 6.45 33.87
N LYS A 510 -0.49 7.22 34.05
CA LYS A 510 -1.55 6.90 35.02
C LYS A 510 -2.56 5.90 34.48
N VAL A 511 -2.71 5.83 33.17
CA VAL A 511 -3.67 4.97 32.47
C VAL A 511 -3.15 4.62 31.09
N GLY A 512 -3.38 3.38 30.67
CA GLY A 512 -3.18 2.93 29.30
C GLY A 512 -4.44 2.30 28.72
N VAL A 513 -4.76 2.60 27.47
CA VAL A 513 -5.89 2.00 26.74
C VAL A 513 -5.35 1.31 25.49
N ALA A 514 -5.14 0.00 25.56
CA ALA A 514 -4.63 -0.81 24.45
C ALA A 514 -5.78 -1.47 23.69
N GLY A 515 -6.00 -1.09 22.43
CA GLY A 515 -7.00 -1.70 21.55
C GLY A 515 -6.36 -2.72 20.61
N GLY A 516 -6.91 -3.95 20.54
CA GLY A 516 -6.40 -5.02 19.67
C GLY A 516 -4.87 -5.23 19.70
N PRO A 517 -4.20 -5.22 20.89
CA PRO A 517 -2.76 -5.33 20.97
C PRO A 517 -2.27 -6.72 20.52
N VAL A 518 -1.07 -6.75 19.93
CA VAL A 518 -0.25 -7.97 19.90
C VAL A 518 0.44 -8.07 21.27
N ILE A 519 0.35 -9.21 21.95
CA ILE A 519 0.82 -9.43 23.33
C ILE A 519 1.96 -10.45 23.34
#